data_AF-R5ACZ0-F1
#
_entry.id   AF-R5ACZ0-F1
#
_cell.length_a   1.000
_cell.length_b   1.000
_cell.length_c   1.000
_cell.angle_alpha   90.00
_cell.angle_beta   90.00
_cell.angle_gamma   90.00
#
_symmetry.space_group_name_H-M   'P 1'
#
loop_
_entity.id
_entity.type
_entity.pdbx_description
1 polymer ?
#
loop_
_entity_poly.entity_id
_entity_poly.type
_entity_poly.pdbx_seq_one_letter_code
_entity_poly.pdbx_strand_id
1 'polypeptide(L)'
;MVERIAHYLTGWVEFQISGSGPRFLNAAAKTGVEFWGFRREGEHTILRGTPSDYKRLRPLFRRCGVRSKIRQKRGFPFLRARIWKHKGMVLGALGGTAIYIFLSGFCWGVTVTGTEVLTKTHVLETAAEKGVFVGASLRDLDPKEAALAIQNALPEATWLSVNTDGCFVEVALQEALPAPEVVDDREWSNIVASRAGTVISVEAERGRPEVELGETVEAGQLLIAGLYQQEVEPYSPVPEELYQILGAARGSVRALTYREFTVEVPREQVELVPTGKRRESHSLVIFGVRIPLGLYSVPEGEYRTWTETESWNPLGQTLPLSWETTTYEPLEEETQILEEEAWKEAALLELRRVQREELPQDSQVVEETLSYQFKGNVCVLTAKCRCQEEIGVVKKISFE
;
A
#
# COMPACT_ATOMS: atom_id res chain seq x y z
N MET A 1 -30.90 15.78 -45.94
CA MET A 1 -30.63 15.08 -44.65
C MET A 1 -31.34 15.76 -43.49
N VAL A 2 -31.26 17.09 -43.40
CA VAL A 2 -31.91 17.94 -42.37
C VAL A 2 -33.42 17.73 -42.27
N GLU A 3 -34.15 17.70 -43.39
CA GLU A 3 -35.61 17.46 -43.39
C GLU A 3 -36.01 16.10 -42.83
N ARG A 4 -35.24 15.05 -43.15
CA ARG A 4 -35.49 13.70 -42.60
C ARG A 4 -35.29 13.66 -41.08
N ILE A 5 -34.33 14.41 -40.55
CA ILE A 5 -34.07 14.53 -39.11
C ILE A 5 -35.18 15.35 -38.43
N ALA A 6 -35.59 16.47 -39.03
CA ALA A 6 -36.69 17.29 -38.55
C ALA A 6 -38.01 16.48 -38.47
N HIS A 7 -38.34 15.73 -39.53
CA HIS A 7 -39.52 14.85 -39.53
C HIS A 7 -39.41 13.68 -38.56
N TYR A 8 -38.20 13.23 -38.22
CA TYR A 8 -37.99 12.21 -37.19
C TYR A 8 -38.22 12.78 -35.78
N LEU A 9 -37.76 14.01 -35.52
CA LEU A 9 -37.94 14.74 -34.25
C LEU A 9 -39.39 15.17 -34.00
N THR A 10 -40.08 15.72 -35.00
CA THR A 10 -41.50 16.11 -34.90
C THR A 10 -42.44 14.91 -34.99
N GLY A 11 -41.94 13.80 -35.53
CA GLY A 11 -42.71 12.63 -35.92
C GLY A 11 -43.55 12.87 -37.17
N TRP A 12 -43.98 11.77 -37.77
CA TRP A 12 -44.82 11.77 -38.96
C TRP A 12 -45.88 10.67 -38.88
N VAL A 13 -47.01 10.95 -39.51
CA VAL A 13 -48.16 10.06 -39.61
C VAL A 13 -48.42 9.79 -41.08
N GLU A 14 -48.45 8.52 -41.45
CA GLU A 14 -48.91 8.07 -42.76
C GLU A 14 -50.39 7.70 -42.66
N PHE A 15 -51.21 8.34 -43.50
CA PHE A 15 -52.63 8.07 -43.54
C PHE A 15 -53.09 7.90 -44.98
N GLN A 16 -54.01 6.96 -45.18
CA GLN A 16 -54.68 6.73 -46.45
C GLN A 16 -56.04 7.41 -46.44
N ILE A 17 -56.39 7.97 -47.59
CA ILE A 17 -57.65 8.66 -47.86
C ILE A 17 -58.41 7.87 -48.91
N SER A 18 -59.70 7.60 -48.66
CA SER A 18 -60.66 7.10 -49.65
C SER A 18 -61.82 8.07 -49.84
N GLY A 19 -62.27 8.23 -51.09
CA GLY A 19 -63.34 9.16 -51.48
C GLY A 19 -62.85 10.29 -52.41
N SER A 20 -63.43 11.49 -52.27
CA SER A 20 -63.16 12.65 -53.15
C SER A 20 -61.79 13.31 -52.90
N GLY A 21 -60.70 12.58 -53.21
CA GLY A 21 -59.31 12.99 -52.99
C GLY A 21 -58.97 14.41 -53.48
N PRO A 22 -59.29 14.81 -54.72
CA PRO A 22 -58.96 16.15 -55.24
C PRO A 22 -59.62 17.30 -54.47
N ARG A 23 -60.87 17.13 -54.01
CA ARG A 23 -61.57 18.15 -53.20
C ARG A 23 -60.92 18.32 -51.83
N PHE A 24 -60.50 17.22 -51.23
CA PHE A 24 -59.77 17.26 -49.96
C PHE A 24 -58.40 17.92 -50.10
N LEU A 25 -57.62 17.57 -51.13
CA LEU A 25 -56.29 18.15 -51.36
C LEU A 25 -56.35 19.67 -51.56
N ASN A 26 -57.32 20.14 -52.34
CA ASN A 26 -57.53 21.59 -52.53
C ASN A 26 -57.94 22.30 -51.25
N ALA A 27 -58.80 21.67 -50.43
CA ALA A 27 -59.19 22.23 -49.13
C ALA A 27 -58.01 22.25 -48.14
N ALA A 28 -57.21 21.19 -48.12
CA ALA A 28 -56.06 21.07 -47.24
C ALA A 28 -54.96 22.09 -47.59
N ALA A 29 -54.71 22.32 -48.89
CA ALA A 29 -53.79 23.36 -49.37
C ALA A 29 -54.24 24.77 -48.95
N LYS A 30 -55.54 25.08 -49.03
CA LYS A 30 -56.11 26.36 -48.54
C LYS A 30 -55.99 26.57 -47.04
N THR A 31 -55.82 25.48 -46.28
CA THR A 31 -55.70 25.53 -44.81
C THR A 31 -54.23 25.70 -44.38
N GLY A 32 -53.28 25.78 -45.34
CA GLY A 32 -51.86 25.96 -45.07
C GLY A 32 -51.20 24.73 -44.45
N VAL A 33 -51.76 23.53 -44.67
CA VAL A 33 -51.21 22.29 -44.13
C VAL A 33 -50.25 21.66 -45.12
N GLU A 34 -49.01 21.45 -44.69
CA GLU A 34 -47.96 20.86 -45.52
C GLU A 34 -48.02 19.33 -45.49
N PHE A 35 -47.89 18.72 -46.67
CA PHE A 35 -47.83 17.27 -46.85
C PHE A 35 -46.69 16.89 -47.76
N TRP A 36 -46.19 15.68 -47.57
CA TRP A 36 -45.17 15.10 -48.42
C TRP A 36 -45.45 13.62 -48.67
N GLY A 37 -44.69 13.02 -49.58
CA GLY A 37 -44.77 11.59 -49.85
C GLY A 37 -46.10 11.14 -50.45
N PHE A 38 -46.62 11.90 -51.41
CA PHE A 38 -47.83 11.57 -52.16
C PHE A 38 -47.65 10.26 -52.92
N ARG A 39 -48.52 9.29 -52.66
CA ARG A 39 -48.57 8.03 -53.42
C ARG A 39 -50.02 7.62 -53.66
N ARG A 40 -50.34 7.20 -54.88
CA ARG A 40 -51.65 6.65 -55.22
C ARG A 40 -51.57 5.13 -55.29
N GLU A 41 -52.38 4.47 -54.48
CA GLU A 41 -52.56 3.00 -54.50
C GLU A 41 -54.03 2.72 -54.80
N GLY A 42 -54.35 2.47 -56.08
CA GLY A 42 -55.72 2.21 -56.54
C GLY A 42 -56.68 3.40 -56.30
N GLU A 43 -57.77 3.14 -55.58
CA GLU A 43 -58.77 4.15 -55.16
C GLU A 43 -58.34 4.96 -53.92
N HIS A 44 -57.13 4.74 -53.41
CA HIS A 44 -56.64 5.36 -52.18
C HIS A 44 -55.46 6.28 -52.46
N THR A 45 -55.48 7.44 -51.80
CA THR A 45 -54.33 8.36 -51.79
C THR A 45 -53.65 8.29 -50.44
N ILE A 46 -52.35 8.01 -50.42
CA ILE A 46 -51.51 7.96 -49.24
C ILE A 46 -50.77 9.28 -49.11
N LEU A 47 -50.85 9.85 -47.90
CA LEU A 47 -50.21 11.11 -47.54
C LEU A 47 -49.40 10.93 -46.26
N ARG A 48 -48.30 11.67 -46.16
CA ARG A 48 -47.54 11.83 -44.92
C ARG A 48 -47.65 13.28 -44.46
N GLY A 49 -47.83 13.45 -43.15
CA GLY A 49 -47.92 14.76 -42.52
C GLY A 49 -47.48 14.69 -41.06
N THR A 50 -47.33 15.84 -40.41
CA THR A 50 -47.01 15.88 -38.98
C THR A 50 -48.24 15.46 -38.13
N PRO A 51 -48.04 14.98 -36.89
CA PRO A 51 -49.14 14.63 -35.99
C PRO A 51 -50.08 15.80 -35.65
N SER A 52 -49.54 17.03 -35.57
CA SER A 52 -50.31 18.27 -35.36
C SER A 52 -51.19 18.58 -36.56
N ASP A 53 -50.62 18.46 -37.76
CA ASP A 53 -51.32 18.72 -39.02
C ASP A 53 -52.43 17.71 -39.26
N TYR A 54 -52.18 16.42 -39.00
CA TYR A 54 -53.22 15.39 -39.09
C TYR A 54 -54.42 15.68 -38.17
N LYS A 55 -54.20 16.26 -36.97
CA LYS A 55 -55.30 16.66 -36.07
C LYS A 55 -56.10 17.83 -36.64
N ARG A 56 -55.44 18.82 -37.25
CA ARG A 56 -56.08 19.99 -37.89
C ARG A 56 -56.98 19.60 -39.08
N LEU A 57 -56.72 18.47 -39.71
CA LEU A 57 -57.49 17.98 -40.87
C LEU A 57 -58.72 17.16 -40.53
N ARG A 58 -58.89 16.74 -39.27
CA ARG A 58 -60.06 15.96 -38.83
C ARG A 58 -61.41 16.59 -39.20
N PRO A 59 -61.59 17.92 -39.08
CA PRO A 59 -62.83 18.58 -39.53
C PRO A 59 -62.99 18.56 -41.06
N LEU A 60 -61.88 18.62 -41.82
CA LEU A 60 -61.91 18.61 -43.28
C LEU A 60 -62.26 17.23 -43.85
N PHE A 61 -61.83 16.14 -43.21
CA PHE A 61 -62.26 14.80 -43.60
C PHE A 61 -63.80 14.67 -43.56
N ARG A 62 -64.44 15.25 -42.53
CA ARG A 62 -65.90 15.25 -42.39
C ARG A 62 -66.59 16.14 -43.43
N ARG A 63 -66.09 17.37 -43.64
CA ARG A 63 -66.67 18.32 -44.60
C ARG A 63 -66.58 17.84 -46.06
N CYS A 64 -65.49 17.15 -46.42
CA CYS A 64 -65.27 16.67 -47.78
C CYS A 64 -65.80 15.26 -48.04
N GLY A 65 -66.45 14.62 -47.06
CA GLY A 65 -66.96 13.25 -47.19
C GLY A 65 -65.86 12.21 -47.42
N VAL A 66 -64.66 12.45 -46.87
CA VAL A 66 -63.48 11.61 -47.06
C VAL A 66 -63.24 10.74 -45.83
N ARG A 67 -62.99 9.45 -46.04
CA ARG A 67 -62.60 8.53 -44.96
C ARG A 67 -61.08 8.47 -44.86
N SER A 68 -60.53 8.80 -43.68
CA SER A 68 -59.11 8.68 -43.40
C SER A 68 -58.83 7.46 -42.52
N LYS A 69 -57.82 6.65 -42.87
CA LYS A 69 -57.31 5.56 -42.02
C LYS A 69 -55.81 5.76 -41.80
N ILE A 70 -55.36 5.78 -40.55
CA ILE A 70 -53.93 5.88 -40.22
C ILE A 70 -53.28 4.52 -40.51
N ARG A 71 -52.25 4.49 -41.35
CA ARG A 71 -51.46 3.28 -41.63
C ARG A 71 -50.28 3.16 -40.69
N GLN A 72 -49.51 4.24 -40.50
CA GLN A 72 -48.29 4.21 -39.68
C GLN A 72 -48.13 5.49 -38.86
N LYS A 73 -47.56 5.34 -37.66
CA LYS A 73 -47.12 6.44 -36.80
C LYS A 73 -45.66 6.19 -36.45
N ARG A 74 -44.76 7.08 -36.86
CA ARG A 74 -43.31 6.93 -36.63
C ARG A 74 -42.69 8.25 -36.18
N GLY A 75 -41.62 8.18 -35.40
CA GLY A 75 -40.84 9.31 -34.92
C GLY A 75 -40.76 9.43 -33.40
N PHE A 76 -39.93 10.37 -32.94
CA PHE A 76 -39.56 10.59 -31.54
C PHE A 76 -40.74 10.76 -30.57
N PRO A 77 -41.80 11.54 -30.86
CA PRO A 77 -42.91 11.71 -29.90
C PRO A 77 -43.69 10.41 -29.68
N PHE A 78 -43.78 9.54 -30.69
CA PHE A 78 -44.44 8.23 -30.56
C PHE A 78 -43.54 7.20 -29.87
N LEU A 79 -42.23 7.27 -30.10
CA LEU A 79 -41.25 6.44 -29.40
C LEU A 79 -41.19 6.81 -27.91
N ARG A 80 -41.09 8.11 -27.59
CA ARG A 80 -41.14 8.63 -26.21
C ARG A 80 -42.43 8.20 -25.49
N ALA A 81 -43.59 8.34 -26.14
CA ALA A 81 -44.86 7.91 -25.56
C ALA A 81 -44.93 6.39 -25.32
N ARG A 82 -44.28 5.59 -26.17
CA ARG A 82 -44.17 4.13 -25.97
C ARG A 82 -43.20 3.79 -24.83
N ILE A 83 -42.05 4.44 -24.76
CA ILE A 83 -41.05 4.25 -23.69
C ILE A 83 -41.62 4.68 -22.33
N TRP A 84 -42.37 5.79 -22.28
CA TRP A 84 -43.02 6.27 -21.05
C TRP A 84 -44.16 5.38 -20.53
N LYS A 85 -44.69 4.46 -21.34
CA LYS A 85 -45.59 3.41 -20.83
C LYS A 85 -44.86 2.38 -19.97
N HIS A 86 -43.55 2.22 -20.20
CA HIS A 86 -42.67 1.33 -19.44
C HIS A 86 -41.76 2.14 -18.52
N LYS A 87 -42.36 2.91 -17.61
CA LYS A 87 -41.63 3.76 -16.64
C LYS A 87 -40.56 2.98 -15.87
N GLY A 88 -40.83 1.72 -15.53
CA GLY A 88 -39.87 0.85 -14.86
C GLY A 88 -38.60 0.58 -15.68
N MET A 89 -38.70 0.46 -17.01
CA MET A 89 -37.53 0.24 -17.87
C MET A 89 -36.66 1.49 -17.97
N VAL A 90 -37.29 2.68 -18.02
CA VAL A 90 -36.56 3.96 -18.00
C VAL A 90 -35.89 4.18 -16.65
N LEU A 91 -36.61 3.93 -15.56
CA LEU A 91 -36.09 4.08 -14.21
C LEU A 91 -34.95 3.10 -13.95
N GLY A 92 -35.08 1.85 -14.40
CA GLY A 92 -34.03 0.84 -14.31
C GLY A 92 -32.81 1.19 -15.15
N ALA A 93 -32.99 1.71 -16.38
CA ALA A 93 -31.89 2.17 -17.20
C ALA A 93 -31.15 3.35 -16.54
N LEU A 94 -31.89 4.36 -16.05
CA LEU A 94 -31.29 5.50 -15.35
C LEU A 94 -30.58 5.07 -14.06
N GLY A 95 -31.20 4.20 -13.26
CA GLY A 95 -30.62 3.66 -12.04
C GLY A 95 -29.37 2.83 -12.33
N GLY A 96 -29.41 1.96 -13.33
CA GLY A 96 -28.27 1.16 -13.77
C GLY A 96 -27.11 2.03 -14.27
N THR A 97 -27.40 3.06 -15.06
CA THR A 97 -26.38 4.04 -15.49
C THR A 97 -25.80 4.82 -14.31
N ALA A 98 -26.63 5.25 -13.36
CA ALA A 98 -26.15 5.94 -12.16
C ALA A 98 -25.25 5.05 -11.29
N ILE A 99 -25.65 3.80 -11.08
CA ILE A 99 -24.87 2.78 -10.35
C ILE A 99 -23.55 2.49 -11.10
N TYR A 100 -23.58 2.36 -12.42
CA TYR A 100 -22.37 2.15 -13.23
C TYR A 100 -21.38 3.32 -13.10
N ILE A 101 -21.84 4.57 -13.21
CA ILE A 101 -21.00 5.78 -13.06
C ILE A 101 -20.45 5.91 -11.64
N PHE A 102 -21.20 5.48 -10.64
CA PHE A 102 -20.75 5.44 -9.25
C PHE A 102 -19.65 4.39 -9.07
N LEU A 103 -19.89 3.14 -9.47
CA LEU A 103 -18.96 2.02 -9.36
C LEU A 103 -17.68 2.21 -10.19
N SER A 104 -17.76 2.89 -11.33
CA SER A 104 -16.60 3.18 -12.18
C SER A 104 -15.62 4.18 -11.56
N GLY A 105 -16.04 4.90 -10.51
CA GLY A 105 -15.21 5.88 -9.81
C GLY A 105 -14.31 5.29 -8.73
N PHE A 106 -14.36 3.98 -8.49
CA PHE A 106 -13.61 3.32 -7.42
C PHE A 106 -12.52 2.38 -7.95
N CYS A 107 -11.51 2.14 -7.13
CA CYS A 107 -10.48 1.14 -7.39
C CYS A 107 -11.02 -0.27 -7.06
N TRP A 108 -10.90 -1.21 -8.00
CA TRP A 108 -11.37 -2.59 -7.87
C TRP A 108 -10.23 -3.59 -7.64
N GLY A 109 -8.99 -3.17 -7.84
CA GLY A 109 -7.83 -4.01 -7.61
C GLY A 109 -6.55 -3.20 -7.65
N VAL A 110 -5.64 -3.56 -6.75
CA VAL A 110 -4.29 -3.00 -6.68
C VAL A 110 -3.30 -4.13 -6.96
N THR A 111 -2.46 -3.95 -7.97
CA THR A 111 -1.40 -4.91 -8.32
C THR A 111 -0.04 -4.30 -8.07
N VAL A 112 0.86 -5.07 -7.45
CA VAL A 112 2.24 -4.65 -7.23
C VAL A 112 3.18 -5.40 -8.17
N THR A 113 4.02 -4.67 -8.88
CA THR A 113 5.03 -5.19 -9.81
C THR A 113 6.43 -4.63 -9.46
N GLY A 114 7.47 -5.43 -9.74
CA GLY A 114 8.87 -5.03 -9.51
C GLY A 114 9.43 -5.27 -8.11
N THR A 115 8.77 -6.12 -7.30
CA THR A 115 9.28 -6.59 -6.00
C THR A 115 10.17 -7.83 -6.19
N GLU A 116 11.41 -7.79 -5.72
CA GLU A 116 12.36 -8.91 -5.66
C GLU A 116 12.71 -9.28 -4.21
N VAL A 117 13.15 -8.30 -3.41
CA VAL A 117 13.48 -8.43 -1.99
C VAL A 117 12.30 -8.00 -1.10
N LEU A 118 11.55 -6.97 -1.51
CA LEU A 118 10.40 -6.46 -0.75
C LEU A 118 9.22 -7.41 -0.81
N THR A 119 8.56 -7.60 0.33
CA THR A 119 7.33 -8.40 0.37
C THR A 119 6.17 -7.60 -0.22
N LYS A 120 5.43 -8.19 -1.17
CA LYS A 120 4.26 -7.54 -1.80
C LYS A 120 3.23 -7.02 -0.79
N THR A 121 3.03 -7.76 0.30
CA THR A 121 2.12 -7.37 1.39
C THR A 121 2.54 -6.04 2.02
N HIS A 122 3.83 -5.86 2.30
CA HIS A 122 4.34 -4.62 2.89
C HIS A 122 4.12 -3.42 1.98
N VAL A 123 4.34 -3.59 0.66
CA VAL A 123 4.08 -2.53 -0.32
C VAL A 123 2.59 -2.20 -0.41
N LEU A 124 1.72 -3.22 -0.38
CA LEU A 124 0.27 -3.02 -0.39
C LEU A 124 -0.25 -2.32 0.87
N GLU A 125 0.28 -2.66 2.04
CA GLU A 125 -0.05 -2.01 3.31
C GLU A 125 0.38 -0.54 3.29
N THR A 126 1.61 -0.25 2.89
CA THR A 126 2.11 1.13 2.77
C THR A 126 1.32 1.91 1.72
N ALA A 127 0.97 1.29 0.59
CA ALA A 127 0.11 1.91 -0.42
C ALA A 127 -1.29 2.24 0.15
N ALA A 128 -1.86 1.33 0.94
CA ALA A 128 -3.15 1.52 1.57
C ALA A 128 -3.15 2.69 2.56
N GLU A 129 -2.09 2.83 3.37
CA GLU A 129 -1.89 3.97 4.27
C GLU A 129 -1.82 5.32 3.54
N LYS A 130 -1.30 5.32 2.30
CA LYS A 130 -1.22 6.52 1.44
C LYS A 130 -2.44 6.70 0.52
N GLY A 131 -3.51 5.94 0.73
CA GLY A 131 -4.78 6.11 0.03
C GLY A 131 -4.94 5.29 -1.25
N VAL A 132 -3.99 4.39 -1.56
CA VAL A 132 -4.08 3.44 -2.68
C VAL A 132 -4.46 2.06 -2.13
N PHE A 133 -5.77 1.80 -2.09
CA PHE A 133 -6.33 0.52 -1.63
C PHE A 133 -7.57 0.13 -2.44
N VAL A 134 -7.98 -1.14 -2.31
CA VAL A 134 -9.19 -1.65 -2.97
C VAL A 134 -10.42 -0.97 -2.38
N GLY A 135 -11.17 -0.25 -3.22
CA GLY A 135 -12.31 0.57 -2.83
C GLY A 135 -12.01 2.06 -2.66
N ALA A 136 -10.76 2.50 -2.87
CA ALA A 136 -10.41 3.91 -2.88
C ALA A 136 -11.11 4.67 -4.02
N SER A 137 -11.44 5.94 -3.79
CA SER A 137 -12.01 6.83 -4.82
C SER A 137 -10.94 7.22 -5.82
N LEU A 138 -11.09 6.81 -7.08
CA LEU A 138 -10.18 7.19 -8.17
C LEU A 138 -10.33 8.66 -8.58
N ARG A 139 -11.43 9.32 -8.17
CA ARG A 139 -11.65 10.74 -8.45
C ARG A 139 -10.74 11.65 -7.64
N ASP A 140 -10.39 11.22 -6.43
CA ASP A 140 -9.60 11.99 -5.47
C ASP A 140 -8.13 11.56 -5.47
N LEU A 141 -7.79 10.49 -6.20
CA LEU A 141 -6.45 9.94 -6.30
C LEU A 141 -5.66 10.64 -7.40
N ASP A 142 -4.63 11.44 -7.04
CA ASP A 142 -3.58 11.84 -7.98
C ASP A 142 -2.47 10.77 -7.98
N PRO A 143 -2.25 10.07 -9.12
CA PRO A 143 -1.24 9.02 -9.19
C PRO A 143 0.18 9.52 -8.91
N LYS A 144 0.50 10.78 -9.23
CA LYS A 144 1.85 11.33 -8.99
C LYS A 144 2.08 11.64 -7.52
N GLU A 145 1.10 12.23 -6.86
CA GLU A 145 1.18 12.51 -5.42
C GLU A 145 1.18 11.21 -4.62
N ALA A 146 0.34 10.25 -5.01
CA ALA A 146 0.33 8.91 -4.41
C ALA A 146 1.68 8.20 -4.58
N ALA A 147 2.28 8.25 -5.79
CA ALA A 147 3.59 7.66 -6.03
C ALA A 147 4.67 8.29 -5.13
N LEU A 148 4.71 9.61 -5.02
CA LEU A 148 5.66 10.31 -4.16
C LEU A 148 5.44 9.99 -2.68
N ALA A 149 4.19 9.94 -2.23
CA ALA A 149 3.84 9.64 -0.84
C ALA A 149 4.23 8.20 -0.44
N ILE A 150 4.05 7.24 -1.35
CA ILE A 150 4.42 5.84 -1.14
C ILE A 150 5.95 5.69 -1.19
N GLN A 151 6.63 6.33 -2.16
CA GLN A 151 8.08 6.31 -2.27
C GLN A 151 8.76 6.87 -1.01
N ASN A 152 8.24 7.97 -0.45
CA ASN A 152 8.79 8.55 0.78
C ASN A 152 8.61 7.64 2.01
N ALA A 153 7.64 6.73 1.99
CA ALA A 153 7.41 5.77 3.06
C ALA A 153 8.23 4.47 2.88
N LEU A 154 8.72 4.20 1.67
CA LEU A 154 9.55 3.05 1.32
C LEU A 154 10.97 3.51 0.94
N PRO A 155 11.87 3.73 1.93
CA PRO A 155 13.25 4.13 1.66
C PRO A 155 14.03 3.09 0.83
N GLU A 156 13.53 1.86 0.79
CA GLU A 156 14.07 0.74 0.01
C GLU A 156 13.69 0.80 -1.47
N ALA A 157 12.86 1.77 -1.90
CA ALA A 157 12.46 1.93 -3.30
C ALA A 157 13.21 3.10 -3.97
N THR A 158 14.00 2.82 -5.02
CA THR A 158 14.70 3.84 -5.82
C THR A 158 13.73 4.64 -6.68
N TRP A 159 12.76 3.95 -7.25
CA TRP A 159 11.78 4.51 -8.17
C TRP A 159 10.44 3.84 -7.94
N LEU A 160 9.37 4.63 -7.97
CA LEU A 160 8.01 4.14 -7.82
C LEU A 160 7.08 4.92 -8.73
N SER A 161 6.15 4.21 -9.37
CA SER A 161 5.08 4.79 -10.15
C SER A 161 3.74 4.14 -9.80
N VAL A 162 2.69 4.95 -9.86
CA VAL A 162 1.31 4.48 -9.71
C VAL A 162 0.61 4.72 -11.05
N ASN A 163 0.19 3.64 -11.70
CA ASN A 163 -0.51 3.67 -12.97
C ASN A 163 -1.97 3.30 -12.74
N THR A 164 -2.89 4.06 -13.35
CA THR A 164 -4.33 3.82 -13.25
C THR A 164 -4.88 3.31 -14.58
N ASP A 165 -5.23 2.03 -14.64
CA ASP A 165 -5.85 1.39 -15.80
C ASP A 165 -7.36 1.23 -15.58
N GLY A 166 -8.10 2.30 -15.86
CA GLY A 166 -9.54 2.35 -15.66
C GLY A 166 -9.90 2.24 -14.17
N CYS A 167 -10.34 1.06 -13.74
CA CYS A 167 -10.72 0.75 -12.36
C CYS A 167 -9.63 0.00 -11.58
N PHE A 168 -8.50 -0.31 -12.21
CA PHE A 168 -7.38 -1.02 -11.59
C PHE A 168 -6.21 -0.07 -11.40
N VAL A 169 -5.46 -0.28 -10.33
CA VAL A 169 -4.25 0.50 -10.02
C VAL A 169 -3.07 -0.44 -9.97
N GLU A 170 -2.02 -0.09 -10.69
CA GLU A 170 -0.74 -0.79 -10.64
C GLU A 170 0.28 0.08 -9.90
N VAL A 171 0.90 -0.47 -8.86
CA VAL A 171 2.06 0.12 -8.18
C VAL A 171 3.29 -0.61 -8.69
N ALA A 172 4.04 0.05 -9.56
CA ALA A 172 5.28 -0.48 -10.11
C ALA A 172 6.46 0.19 -9.41
N LEU A 173 7.36 -0.60 -8.83
CA LEU A 173 8.53 -0.11 -8.11
C LEU A 173 9.83 -0.77 -8.60
N GLN A 174 10.93 -0.09 -8.35
CA GLN A 174 12.27 -0.63 -8.47
C GLN A 174 13.01 -0.46 -7.15
N GLU A 175 13.51 -1.56 -6.61
CA GLU A 175 14.19 -1.60 -5.32
C GLU A 175 15.55 -0.89 -5.37
N ALA A 176 15.96 -0.37 -4.23
CA ALA A 176 17.26 0.24 -4.02
C ALA A 176 18.33 -0.84 -3.92
N LEU A 177 19.37 -0.67 -4.73
CA LEU A 177 20.62 -1.37 -4.50
C LEU A 177 21.21 -0.84 -3.18
N PRO A 178 21.81 -1.68 -2.34
CA PRO A 178 22.46 -1.24 -1.12
C PRO A 178 23.47 -0.14 -1.47
N ALA A 179 23.26 1.05 -0.90
CA ALA A 179 24.15 2.17 -1.10
C ALA A 179 25.54 1.78 -0.56
N PRO A 180 26.63 2.04 -1.31
CA PRO A 180 27.96 1.92 -0.74
C PRO A 180 28.05 2.89 0.44
N GLU A 181 28.59 2.43 1.57
CA GLU A 181 28.75 3.29 2.74
C GLU A 181 29.57 4.53 2.36
N VAL A 182 28.92 5.70 2.38
CA VAL A 182 29.59 6.98 2.15
C VAL A 182 30.27 7.35 3.46
N VAL A 183 31.48 6.84 3.66
CA VAL A 183 32.30 7.17 4.82
C VAL A 183 33.13 8.39 4.48
N ASP A 184 33.08 9.44 5.31
CA ASP A 184 33.79 10.70 5.09
C ASP A 184 35.32 10.48 5.08
N ASP A 185 35.92 10.52 3.90
CA ASP A 185 37.34 10.24 3.65
C ASP A 185 38.28 11.39 4.07
N ARG A 186 37.73 12.52 4.56
CA ARG A 186 38.48 13.77 4.69
C ARG A 186 39.10 14.01 6.06
N GLU A 187 38.66 13.30 7.09
CA GLU A 187 39.11 13.55 8.46
C GLU A 187 40.31 12.66 8.84
N TRP A 188 41.30 13.24 9.51
CA TRP A 188 42.45 12.49 10.02
C TRP A 188 42.06 11.73 11.28
N SER A 189 42.22 10.41 11.25
CA SER A 189 41.81 9.52 12.33
C SER A 189 42.78 8.36 12.50
N ASN A 190 42.90 7.92 13.75
CA ASN A 190 43.50 6.65 14.13
C ASN A 190 42.40 5.65 14.49
N ILE A 191 42.71 4.37 14.47
CA ILE A 191 41.87 3.34 15.11
C ILE A 191 42.52 2.97 16.43
N VAL A 192 41.77 3.12 17.52
CA VAL A 192 42.20 2.77 18.88
C VAL A 192 41.32 1.68 19.44
N ALA A 193 41.86 0.89 20.38
CA ALA A 193 41.11 -0.15 21.07
C ALA A 193 40.04 0.46 21.97
N SER A 194 38.80 0.02 21.84
CA SER A 194 37.73 0.34 22.79
C SER A 194 37.91 -0.38 24.13
N ARG A 195 38.50 -1.58 24.09
CA ARG A 195 38.63 -2.48 25.24
C ARG A 195 39.92 -3.28 25.17
N ALA A 196 40.39 -3.73 26.32
CA ALA A 196 41.50 -4.66 26.40
C ALA A 196 41.11 -6.07 25.91
N GLY A 197 42.01 -6.74 25.20
CA GLY A 197 41.77 -8.06 24.63
C GLY A 197 42.98 -8.61 23.89
N THR A 198 42.90 -9.87 23.44
CA THR A 198 43.94 -10.49 22.61
C THR A 198 43.54 -10.42 21.14
N VAL A 199 44.35 -9.80 20.31
CA VAL A 199 44.08 -9.60 18.88
C VAL A 199 44.04 -10.94 18.16
N ILE A 200 42.99 -11.17 17.36
CA ILE A 200 42.79 -12.39 16.57
C ILE A 200 42.70 -12.15 15.06
N SER A 201 42.36 -10.92 14.65
CA SER A 201 42.38 -10.51 13.25
C SER A 201 42.69 -9.02 13.16
N VAL A 202 43.53 -8.67 12.19
CA VAL A 202 43.87 -7.29 11.86
C VAL A 202 43.74 -7.16 10.35
N GLU A 203 42.74 -6.41 9.91
CA GLU A 203 42.50 -6.10 8.50
C GLU A 203 42.62 -4.59 8.34
N ALA A 204 43.77 -4.11 7.85
CA ALA A 204 43.99 -2.69 7.61
C ALA A 204 43.75 -2.37 6.12
N GLU A 205 42.68 -1.63 5.83
CA GLU A 205 42.39 -1.14 4.48
C GLU A 205 43.18 0.14 4.16
N ARG A 206 43.29 1.04 5.14
CA ARG A 206 44.07 2.28 5.08
C ARG A 206 44.72 2.55 6.44
N GLY A 207 45.98 2.99 6.45
CA GLY A 207 46.73 3.13 7.69
C GLY A 207 47.68 1.95 7.91
N ARG A 208 48.59 2.12 8.86
CA ARG A 208 49.57 1.09 9.23
C ARG A 208 49.10 0.37 10.49
N PRO A 209 48.97 -0.96 10.48
CA PRO A 209 48.70 -1.72 11.70
C PRO A 209 49.92 -1.61 12.64
N GLU A 210 49.66 -1.25 13.90
CA GLU A 210 50.69 -1.17 14.95
C GLU A 210 50.61 -2.35 15.93
N VAL A 211 49.70 -3.30 15.67
CA VAL A 211 49.49 -4.51 16.48
C VAL A 211 49.56 -5.78 15.64
N GLU A 212 49.99 -6.87 16.25
CA GLU A 212 50.13 -8.18 15.61
C GLU A 212 49.09 -9.21 16.10
N LEU A 213 48.89 -10.27 15.32
CA LEU A 213 48.05 -11.40 15.71
C LEU A 213 48.58 -12.05 16.99
N GLY A 214 47.72 -12.20 18.00
CA GLY A 214 48.06 -12.77 19.30
C GLY A 214 48.59 -11.75 20.33
N GLU A 215 48.75 -10.48 19.95
CA GLU A 215 49.13 -9.43 20.88
C GLU A 215 48.00 -9.11 21.87
N THR A 216 48.33 -8.75 23.11
CA THR A 216 47.34 -8.27 24.09
C THR A 216 47.36 -6.75 24.10
N VAL A 217 46.21 -6.15 23.83
CA VAL A 217 46.04 -4.70 23.77
C VAL A 217 45.28 -4.19 24.99
N GLU A 218 45.54 -2.94 25.38
CA GLU A 218 44.80 -2.24 26.42
C GLU A 218 43.75 -1.29 25.82
N ALA A 219 42.73 -0.94 26.62
CA ALA A 219 41.73 0.05 26.18
C ALA A 219 42.41 1.41 25.92
N GLY A 220 42.17 1.96 24.73
CA GLY A 220 42.76 3.21 24.24
C GLY A 220 44.08 3.04 23.50
N GLN A 221 44.65 1.83 23.42
CA GLN A 221 45.88 1.57 22.66
C GLN A 221 45.66 1.81 21.16
N LEU A 222 46.69 2.34 20.49
CA LEU A 222 46.68 2.53 19.04
C LEU A 222 46.75 1.18 18.34
N LEU A 223 45.77 0.91 17.47
CA LEU A 223 45.69 -0.33 16.69
C LEU A 223 46.13 -0.10 15.24
N ILE A 224 45.61 0.94 14.61
CA ILE A 224 45.97 1.34 13.24
C ILE A 224 46.27 2.83 13.23
N ALA A 225 47.49 3.18 12.82
CA ALA A 225 47.96 4.53 12.67
C ALA A 225 47.50 5.14 11.34
N GLY A 226 46.82 6.29 11.40
CA GLY A 226 46.45 7.09 10.22
C GLY A 226 47.58 7.98 9.70
N LEU A 227 48.60 8.21 10.53
CA LEU A 227 49.86 8.85 10.16
C LEU A 227 50.96 7.79 10.11
N TYR A 228 51.46 7.48 8.90
CA TYR A 228 52.50 6.46 8.72
C TYR A 228 53.44 6.82 7.56
N GLN A 229 54.65 6.27 7.59
CA GLN A 229 55.60 6.42 6.48
C GLN A 229 55.24 5.43 5.37
N GLN A 230 55.41 5.87 4.12
CA GLN A 230 55.23 5.01 2.96
C GLN A 230 56.12 3.75 3.08
N GLU A 231 55.50 2.57 2.99
CA GLU A 231 56.27 1.32 2.84
C GLU A 231 56.93 1.27 1.46
N VAL A 232 58.25 1.06 1.45
CA VAL A 232 59.02 0.92 0.22
C VAL A 232 58.96 -0.54 -0.20
N GLU A 233 58.50 -0.80 -1.42
CA GLU A 233 58.52 -2.16 -1.97
C GLU A 233 59.96 -2.71 -1.98
N PRO A 234 60.19 -3.97 -1.56
CA PRO A 234 61.53 -4.56 -1.43
C PRO A 234 62.37 -4.52 -2.73
N TYR A 235 61.73 -4.37 -3.88
CA TYR A 235 62.35 -4.38 -5.20
C TYR A 235 62.35 -3.02 -5.91
N SER A 236 61.83 -1.96 -5.27
CA SER A 236 61.83 -0.60 -5.81
C SER A 236 63.04 0.19 -5.31
N PRO A 237 63.59 1.13 -6.11
CA PRO A 237 64.65 2.01 -5.66
C PRO A 237 64.17 2.84 -4.46
N VAL A 238 64.91 2.76 -3.34
CA VAL A 238 64.58 3.47 -2.10
C VAL A 238 64.61 4.98 -2.36
N PRO A 239 63.50 5.72 -2.17
CA PRO A 239 63.49 7.17 -2.28
C PRO A 239 64.46 7.81 -1.27
N GLU A 240 65.08 8.95 -1.60
CA GLU A 240 65.94 9.70 -0.67
C GLU A 240 65.16 10.23 0.56
N GLU A 241 63.85 10.47 0.43
CA GLU A 241 62.95 10.88 1.50
C GLU A 241 61.65 10.06 1.45
N LEU A 242 61.27 9.47 2.60
CA LEU A 242 59.98 8.79 2.77
C LEU A 242 58.90 9.84 3.05
N TYR A 243 57.86 9.89 2.21
CA TYR A 243 56.71 10.75 2.46
C TYR A 243 55.87 10.19 3.62
N GLN A 244 55.42 11.08 4.51
CA GLN A 244 54.39 10.75 5.49
C GLN A 244 53.03 10.74 4.81
N ILE A 245 52.34 9.62 4.87
CA ILE A 245 50.96 9.49 4.41
C ILE A 245 50.07 9.90 5.57
N LEU A 246 49.27 10.94 5.33
CA LEU A 246 48.24 11.44 6.23
C LEU A 246 46.89 10.98 5.69
N GLY A 247 46.22 10.08 6.40
CA GLY A 247 44.92 9.56 5.97
C GLY A 247 44.03 9.14 7.13
N ALA A 248 42.74 8.97 6.85
CA ALA A 248 41.82 8.31 7.75
C ALA A 248 42.22 6.83 7.90
N ALA A 249 42.66 6.41 9.09
CA ALA A 249 42.87 4.99 9.36
C ALA A 249 41.55 4.23 9.20
N ARG A 250 41.58 3.15 8.41
CA ARG A 250 40.48 2.21 8.17
C ARG A 250 40.95 0.78 8.30
N GLY A 251 40.12 0.00 8.96
CA GLY A 251 40.36 -1.40 9.16
C GLY A 251 39.46 -1.97 10.23
N SER A 252 39.42 -3.29 10.29
CA SER A 252 38.75 -4.07 11.32
C SER A 252 39.81 -4.74 12.18
N VAL A 253 39.70 -4.60 13.49
CA VAL A 253 40.57 -5.28 14.46
C VAL A 253 39.69 -6.01 15.45
N ARG A 254 39.61 -7.34 15.27
CA ARG A 254 38.83 -8.19 16.18
C ARG A 254 39.75 -8.76 17.24
N ALA A 255 39.27 -8.79 18.47
CA ALA A 255 39.99 -9.32 19.60
C ALA A 255 39.10 -10.22 20.47
N LEU A 256 39.75 -11.13 21.18
CA LEU A 256 39.14 -11.90 22.27
C LEU A 256 39.14 -11.05 23.54
N THR A 257 37.96 -10.62 23.96
CA THR A 257 37.75 -9.82 25.18
C THR A 257 37.09 -10.67 26.26
N TYR A 258 37.29 -10.26 27.51
CA TYR A 258 36.62 -10.87 28.66
C TYR A 258 35.53 -9.93 29.16
N ARG A 259 34.29 -10.43 29.21
CA ARG A 259 33.11 -9.70 29.73
C ARG A 259 32.45 -10.49 30.85
N GLU A 260 31.91 -9.76 31.81
CA GLU A 260 31.13 -10.33 32.91
C GLU A 260 29.76 -9.68 32.91
N PHE A 261 28.72 -10.49 32.75
CA PHE A 261 27.33 -10.06 32.78
C PHE A 261 26.69 -10.59 34.04
N THR A 262 25.99 -9.73 34.78
CA THR A 262 25.26 -10.13 35.98
C THR A 262 23.82 -9.66 35.85
N VAL A 263 22.88 -10.59 36.00
CA VAL A 263 21.45 -10.32 36.00
C VAL A 263 20.82 -10.81 37.30
N GLU A 264 19.83 -10.06 37.77
CA GLU A 264 19.08 -10.36 38.98
C GLU A 264 17.61 -10.55 38.62
N VAL A 265 17.08 -11.76 38.82
CA VAL A 265 15.69 -12.09 38.50
C VAL A 265 14.93 -12.44 39.77
N PRO A 266 13.84 -11.73 40.11
CA PRO A 266 13.02 -12.06 41.26
C PRO A 266 12.29 -13.39 41.05
N ARG A 267 11.99 -14.09 42.14
CA ARG A 267 11.26 -15.37 42.10
C ARG A 267 9.78 -15.20 41.74
N GLU A 268 9.20 -14.10 42.18
CA GLU A 268 7.84 -13.71 41.87
C GLU A 268 7.87 -12.88 40.58
N GLN A 269 7.23 -13.40 39.54
CA GLN A 269 7.02 -12.67 38.29
C GLN A 269 5.54 -12.37 38.11
N VAL A 270 5.26 -11.13 37.72
CA VAL A 270 3.93 -10.73 37.30
C VAL A 270 3.85 -11.01 35.80
N GLU A 271 3.04 -11.98 35.42
CA GLU A 271 2.77 -12.30 34.01
C GLU A 271 1.35 -11.87 33.65
N LEU A 272 1.19 -11.34 32.44
CA LEU A 272 -0.11 -10.97 31.89
C LEU A 272 -0.73 -12.20 31.24
N VAL A 273 -1.69 -12.81 31.92
CA VAL A 273 -2.35 -14.04 31.46
C VAL A 273 -3.71 -13.69 30.82
N PRO A 274 -4.06 -14.28 29.67
CA PRO A 274 -5.37 -14.05 29.06
C PRO A 274 -6.48 -14.62 29.95
N THR A 275 -7.46 -13.77 30.26
CA THR A 275 -8.63 -14.12 31.09
C THR A 275 -9.57 -15.16 30.48
N GLY A 276 -9.34 -15.54 29.21
CA GLY A 276 -10.20 -16.43 28.42
C GLY A 276 -11.54 -15.80 28.01
N LYS A 277 -11.88 -14.60 28.51
CA LYS A 277 -13.08 -13.87 28.11
C LYS A 277 -12.80 -13.08 26.84
N ARG A 278 -13.35 -13.52 25.72
CA ARG A 278 -13.20 -12.81 24.43
C ARG A 278 -14.41 -11.92 24.16
N ARG A 279 -14.14 -10.72 23.65
CA ARG A 279 -15.17 -9.84 23.10
C ARG A 279 -14.85 -9.59 21.63
N GLU A 280 -15.82 -9.85 20.78
CA GLU A 280 -15.69 -9.62 19.35
C GLU A 280 -16.48 -8.38 18.96
N SER A 281 -15.88 -7.55 18.12
CA SER A 281 -16.57 -6.47 17.42
C SER A 281 -16.53 -6.76 15.93
N HIS A 282 -17.69 -6.69 15.28
CA HIS A 282 -17.78 -6.86 13.84
C HIS A 282 -17.91 -5.51 13.16
N SER A 283 -17.14 -5.32 12.10
CA SER A 283 -17.21 -4.15 11.24
C SER A 283 -17.33 -4.60 9.78
N LEU A 284 -18.16 -3.90 9.02
CA LEU A 284 -18.27 -4.08 7.58
C LEU A 284 -17.49 -2.98 6.89
N VAL A 285 -16.49 -3.35 6.09
CA VAL A 285 -15.73 -2.38 5.30
C VAL A 285 -16.25 -2.41 3.87
N ILE A 286 -16.77 -1.28 3.40
CA ILE A 286 -17.30 -1.11 2.04
C ILE A 286 -16.65 0.11 1.41
N PHE A 287 -15.96 -0.05 0.27
CA PHE A 287 -15.28 1.05 -0.43
C PHE A 287 -14.36 1.88 0.50
N GLY A 288 -13.62 1.22 1.40
CA GLY A 288 -12.75 1.87 2.39
C GLY A 288 -13.46 2.50 3.59
N VAL A 289 -14.80 2.51 3.61
CA VAL A 289 -15.57 3.01 4.75
C VAL A 289 -15.82 1.86 5.72
N ARG A 290 -15.28 1.99 6.93
CA ARG A 290 -15.49 1.04 8.03
C ARG A 290 -16.78 1.37 8.77
N ILE A 291 -17.77 0.49 8.68
CA ILE A 291 -19.07 0.62 9.34
C ILE A 291 -19.12 -0.36 10.52
N PRO A 292 -19.06 0.10 11.77
CA PRO A 292 -19.18 -0.78 12.93
C PRO A 292 -20.60 -1.35 13.02
N LEU A 293 -20.73 -2.67 13.08
CA LEU A 293 -22.01 -3.39 13.14
C LEU A 293 -22.45 -3.63 14.59
N GLY A 294 -22.45 -2.58 15.40
CA GLY A 294 -22.86 -2.66 16.81
C GLY A 294 -22.30 -1.54 17.68
N LEU A 295 -22.81 -1.43 18.89
CA LEU A 295 -22.26 -0.57 19.94
C LEU A 295 -21.35 -1.42 20.83
N TYR A 296 -20.10 -1.57 20.42
CA TYR A 296 -19.11 -2.33 21.15
C TYR A 296 -18.32 -1.39 22.06
N SER A 297 -18.21 -1.72 23.34
CA SER A 297 -17.33 -1.05 24.28
C SER A 297 -15.96 -1.74 24.29
N VAL A 298 -14.89 -0.97 24.08
CA VAL A 298 -13.52 -1.46 24.32
C VAL A 298 -13.43 -1.85 25.80
N PRO A 299 -12.94 -3.06 26.12
CA PRO A 299 -12.75 -3.47 27.51
C PRO A 299 -11.75 -2.54 28.22
N GLU A 300 -12.00 -2.22 29.49
CA GLU A 300 -11.07 -1.47 30.34
C GLU A 300 -9.94 -2.40 30.81
N GLY A 301 -8.71 -1.87 30.90
CA GLY A 301 -7.51 -2.61 31.32
C GLY A 301 -6.55 -2.92 30.18
N GLU A 302 -5.55 -3.76 30.43
CA GLU A 302 -4.67 -4.28 29.39
C GLU A 302 -5.35 -5.41 28.61
N TYR A 303 -5.21 -5.39 27.29
CA TYR A 303 -5.85 -6.38 26.43
C TYR A 303 -4.98 -6.69 25.22
N ARG A 304 -5.05 -7.94 24.77
CA ARG A 304 -4.56 -8.35 23.47
C ARG A 304 -5.66 -8.09 22.44
N THR A 305 -5.28 -7.49 21.32
CA THR A 305 -6.19 -7.17 20.22
C THR A 305 -5.60 -7.66 18.90
N TRP A 306 -6.45 -8.29 18.09
CA TRP A 306 -6.13 -8.63 16.71
C TRP A 306 -7.37 -8.47 15.83
N THR A 307 -7.15 -8.19 14.56
CA THR A 307 -8.21 -7.99 13.57
C THR A 307 -8.05 -9.01 12.45
N GLU A 308 -9.10 -9.80 12.24
CA GLU A 308 -9.21 -10.72 11.12
C GLU A 308 -10.08 -10.08 10.05
N THR A 309 -9.59 -10.02 8.82
CA THR A 309 -10.29 -9.42 7.68
C THR A 309 -10.60 -10.49 6.65
N GLU A 310 -11.87 -10.84 6.51
CA GLU A 310 -12.34 -11.73 5.45
C GLU A 310 -12.80 -10.89 4.25
N SER A 311 -12.00 -10.92 3.18
CA SER A 311 -12.34 -10.25 1.93
C SER A 311 -13.25 -11.14 1.08
N TRP A 312 -14.31 -10.57 0.52
CA TRP A 312 -15.19 -11.33 -0.36
C TRP A 312 -14.57 -11.45 -1.76
N ASN A 313 -14.23 -12.68 -2.15
CA ASN A 313 -13.48 -12.95 -3.38
C ASN A 313 -14.26 -13.84 -4.39
N PRO A 314 -15.44 -13.43 -4.88
CA PRO A 314 -16.10 -14.17 -5.94
C PRO A 314 -15.24 -14.22 -7.20
N LEU A 315 -15.09 -15.42 -7.79
CA LEU A 315 -14.32 -15.66 -9.01
C LEU A 315 -12.81 -15.28 -8.94
N GLY A 316 -12.24 -15.20 -7.73
CA GLY A 316 -10.81 -14.91 -7.53
C GLY A 316 -10.44 -13.43 -7.67
N GLN A 317 -11.42 -12.53 -7.70
CA GLN A 317 -11.19 -11.07 -7.64
C GLN A 317 -11.63 -10.54 -6.29
N THR A 318 -10.75 -9.78 -5.63
CA THR A 318 -11.04 -9.15 -4.35
C THR A 318 -12.02 -8.00 -4.52
N LEU A 319 -13.24 -8.14 -3.99
CA LEU A 319 -14.18 -7.04 -3.99
C LEU A 319 -13.83 -6.01 -2.91
N PRO A 320 -14.21 -4.73 -3.09
CA PRO A 320 -14.11 -3.69 -2.06
C PRO A 320 -15.18 -3.87 -0.96
N LEU A 321 -15.38 -5.13 -0.52
CA LEU A 321 -16.26 -5.56 0.54
C LEU A 321 -15.54 -6.59 1.40
N SER A 322 -15.27 -6.25 2.65
CA SER A 322 -14.70 -7.16 3.63
C SER A 322 -15.44 -7.14 4.96
N TRP A 323 -15.42 -8.30 5.61
CA TRP A 323 -15.92 -8.49 6.96
C TRP A 323 -14.72 -8.47 7.92
N GLU A 324 -14.70 -7.50 8.83
CA GLU A 324 -13.68 -7.41 9.87
C GLU A 324 -14.24 -7.90 11.20
N THR A 325 -13.54 -8.84 11.82
CA THR A 325 -13.77 -9.24 13.21
C THR A 325 -12.56 -8.83 14.03
N THR A 326 -12.74 -7.84 14.90
CA THR A 326 -11.72 -7.45 15.89
C THR A 326 -12.03 -8.13 17.20
N THR A 327 -11.09 -8.93 17.69
CA THR A 327 -11.22 -9.66 18.95
C THR A 327 -10.38 -8.99 20.02
N TYR A 328 -11.00 -8.76 21.17
CA TYR A 328 -10.37 -8.23 22.38
C TYR A 328 -10.33 -9.33 23.44
N GLU A 329 -9.14 -9.65 23.93
CA GLU A 329 -8.91 -10.59 25.01
C GLU A 329 -8.24 -9.85 26.18
N PRO A 330 -8.97 -9.52 27.25
CA PRO A 330 -8.42 -8.87 28.43
C PRO A 330 -7.36 -9.75 29.11
N LEU A 331 -6.31 -9.09 29.58
CA LEU A 331 -5.21 -9.68 30.33
C LEU A 331 -5.40 -9.34 31.81
N GLU A 332 -5.13 -10.32 32.68
CA GLU A 332 -5.06 -10.12 34.12
C GLU A 332 -3.62 -10.38 34.57
N GLU A 333 -3.16 -9.59 35.53
CA GLU A 333 -1.87 -9.81 36.19
C GLU A 333 -1.98 -11.01 37.11
N GLU A 334 -1.26 -12.09 36.80
CA GLU A 334 -1.12 -13.23 37.68
C GLU A 334 0.30 -13.27 38.21
N THR A 335 0.44 -13.26 39.54
CA THR A 335 1.73 -13.45 40.19
C THR A 335 2.04 -14.93 40.23
N GLN A 336 2.96 -15.37 39.38
CA GLN A 336 3.45 -16.74 39.39
C GLN A 336 4.76 -16.83 40.18
N ILE A 337 4.82 -17.83 41.06
CA ILE A 337 6.05 -18.17 41.78
C ILE A 337 6.78 -19.18 40.90
N LEU A 338 7.93 -18.78 40.36
CA LEU A 338 8.71 -19.65 39.49
C LEU A 338 9.25 -20.85 40.28
N GLU A 339 9.11 -22.04 39.69
CA GLU A 339 9.85 -23.22 40.09
C GLU A 339 11.35 -23.02 39.81
N GLU A 340 12.22 -23.77 40.48
CA GLU A 340 13.67 -23.53 40.41
C GLU A 340 14.24 -23.68 38.98
N GLU A 341 13.69 -24.59 38.18
CA GLU A 341 14.08 -24.78 36.78
C GLU A 341 13.64 -23.60 35.91
N ALA A 342 12.36 -23.23 35.98
CA ALA A 342 11.81 -22.07 35.28
C ALA A 342 12.50 -20.75 35.71
N TRP A 343 12.93 -20.64 36.96
CA TRP A 343 13.65 -19.48 37.47
C TRP A 343 15.07 -19.37 36.88
N LYS A 344 15.76 -20.49 36.70
CA LYS A 344 17.05 -20.53 35.99
C LYS A 344 16.88 -20.19 34.52
N GLU A 345 15.83 -20.68 33.87
CA GLU A 345 15.51 -20.35 32.47
C GLU A 345 15.19 -18.87 32.28
N ALA A 346 14.38 -18.29 33.16
CA ALA A 346 14.07 -16.86 33.15
C ALA A 346 15.34 -16.00 33.34
N ALA A 347 16.21 -16.38 34.29
CA ALA A 347 17.50 -15.73 34.48
C ALA A 347 18.41 -15.83 33.25
N LEU A 348 18.44 -16.98 32.59
CA LEU A 348 19.20 -17.19 31.37
C LEU A 348 18.66 -16.34 30.22
N LEU A 349 17.33 -16.28 30.04
CA LEU A 349 16.68 -15.50 28.99
C LEU A 349 16.99 -14.01 29.15
N GLU A 350 16.91 -13.50 30.39
CA GLU A 350 17.24 -12.12 30.69
C GLU A 350 18.74 -11.82 30.45
N LEU A 351 19.63 -12.76 30.81
CA LEU A 351 21.06 -12.66 30.50
C LEU A 351 21.31 -12.60 28.98
N ARG A 352 20.61 -13.40 28.19
CA ARG A 352 20.70 -13.34 26.72
C ARG A 352 20.21 -12.00 26.16
N ARG A 353 19.17 -11.42 26.75
CA ARG A 353 18.68 -10.08 26.39
C ARG A 353 19.76 -9.03 26.63
N VAL A 354 20.35 -9.00 27.82
CA VAL A 354 21.44 -8.07 28.18
C VAL A 354 22.67 -8.28 27.29
N GLN A 355 23.07 -9.52 27.03
CA GLN A 355 24.19 -9.80 26.11
C GLN A 355 23.92 -9.24 24.71
N ARG A 356 22.70 -9.37 24.20
CA ARG A 356 22.34 -8.84 22.87
C ARG A 356 22.30 -7.32 22.83
N GLU A 357 21.95 -6.66 23.93
CA GLU A 357 21.92 -5.20 24.04
C GLU A 357 23.32 -4.59 24.22
N GLU A 358 24.20 -5.23 24.98
CA GLU A 358 25.54 -4.69 25.30
C GLU A 358 26.66 -5.13 24.34
N LEU A 359 26.49 -6.22 23.60
CA LEU A 359 27.48 -6.67 22.62
C LEU A 359 27.33 -5.90 21.29
N PRO A 360 28.44 -5.44 20.69
CA PRO A 360 28.42 -4.86 19.35
C PRO A 360 27.82 -5.81 18.31
N GLN A 361 27.24 -5.24 17.25
CA GLN A 361 26.81 -6.02 16.07
C GLN A 361 27.98 -6.87 15.55
N ASP A 362 27.69 -8.10 15.16
CA ASP A 362 28.67 -9.12 14.73
C ASP A 362 29.64 -9.66 15.79
N SER A 363 29.32 -9.51 17.08
CA SER A 363 30.09 -10.15 18.17
C SER A 363 29.67 -11.61 18.37
N GLN A 364 30.64 -12.48 18.69
CA GLN A 364 30.41 -13.90 18.95
C GLN A 364 30.92 -14.28 20.34
N VAL A 365 30.09 -14.94 21.14
CA VAL A 365 30.53 -15.54 22.41
C VAL A 365 31.21 -16.87 22.11
N VAL A 366 32.50 -16.99 22.44
CA VAL A 366 33.33 -18.17 22.17
C VAL A 366 33.27 -19.15 23.33
N GLU A 367 33.39 -18.64 24.56
CA GLU A 367 33.30 -19.43 25.78
C GLU A 367 32.43 -18.70 26.80
N GLU A 368 31.64 -19.46 27.54
CA GLU A 368 30.76 -18.93 28.58
C GLU A 368 30.75 -19.86 29.78
N THR A 369 31.00 -19.29 30.96
CA THR A 369 30.86 -19.99 32.25
C THR A 369 29.77 -19.32 33.06
N LEU A 370 28.71 -20.07 33.37
CA LEU A 370 27.55 -19.60 34.13
C LEU A 370 27.67 -19.99 35.60
N SER A 371 27.38 -19.04 36.50
CA SER A 371 27.27 -19.30 37.93
C SER A 371 25.96 -18.72 38.47
N TYR A 372 25.16 -19.57 39.11
CA TYR A 372 23.88 -19.21 39.71
C TYR A 372 24.05 -19.05 41.23
N GLN A 373 23.56 -17.94 41.78
CA GLN A 373 23.48 -17.71 43.21
C GLN A 373 22.04 -17.35 43.62
N PHE A 374 21.42 -18.19 44.44
CA PHE A 374 20.09 -17.94 44.98
C PHE A 374 20.22 -17.20 46.31
N LYS A 375 19.83 -15.92 46.35
CA LYS A 375 19.83 -15.08 47.55
C LYS A 375 18.40 -14.70 47.89
N GLY A 376 17.77 -15.48 48.78
CA GLY A 376 16.40 -15.21 49.22
C GLY A 376 15.39 -15.31 48.08
N ASN A 377 14.80 -14.18 47.68
CA ASN A 377 13.79 -14.09 46.62
C ASN A 377 14.36 -13.67 45.25
N VAL A 378 15.69 -13.64 45.09
CA VAL A 378 16.36 -13.22 43.85
C VAL A 378 17.38 -14.27 43.42
N CYS A 379 17.36 -14.61 42.13
CA CYS A 379 18.39 -15.40 41.47
C CYS A 379 19.37 -14.44 40.80
N VAL A 380 20.62 -14.46 41.26
CA VAL A 380 21.72 -13.72 40.64
C VAL A 380 22.46 -14.68 39.73
N LEU A 381 22.36 -14.45 38.42
CA LEU A 381 23.10 -15.19 37.40
C LEU A 381 24.25 -14.33 36.92
N THR A 382 25.47 -14.84 37.09
CA THR A 382 26.69 -14.23 36.56
C THR A 382 27.24 -15.10 35.45
N ALA A 383 27.46 -14.52 34.27
CA ALA A 383 28.12 -15.16 33.13
C ALA A 383 29.48 -14.50 32.89
N LYS A 384 30.54 -15.31 32.93
CA LYS A 384 31.88 -14.91 32.49
C LYS A 384 32.06 -15.40 31.06
N CYS A 385 32.14 -14.44 30.14
CA CYS A 385 32.14 -14.68 28.71
C CYS A 385 33.48 -14.27 28.11
N ARG A 386 34.00 -15.12 27.22
CA ARG A 386 35.06 -14.77 26.28
C ARG A 386 34.40 -14.48 24.95
N CYS A 387 34.46 -13.22 24.52
CA CYS A 387 33.79 -12.74 23.32
C CYS A 387 34.81 -12.41 22.25
N GLN A 388 34.53 -12.79 21.01
CA GLN A 388 35.15 -12.26 19.82
C GLN A 388 34.34 -11.06 19.35
N GLU A 389 34.91 -9.87 19.45
CA GLU A 389 34.24 -8.62 19.08
C GLU A 389 35.20 -7.68 18.35
N GLU A 390 34.63 -6.77 17.55
CA GLU A 390 35.38 -5.65 16.97
C GLU A 390 35.75 -4.67 18.09
N ILE A 391 37.04 -4.39 18.23
CA ILE A 391 37.55 -3.46 19.25
C ILE A 391 38.04 -2.14 18.64
N GLY A 392 38.16 -2.04 17.32
CA GLY A 392 38.59 -0.84 16.63
C GLY A 392 37.55 0.27 16.67
N VAL A 393 37.91 1.41 17.26
CA VAL A 393 37.10 2.64 17.23
C VAL A 393 37.90 3.77 16.61
N VAL A 394 37.26 4.49 15.68
CA VAL A 394 37.84 5.64 15.01
C VAL A 394 37.96 6.80 16.00
N LYS A 395 39.20 7.24 16.25
CA LYS A 395 39.53 8.40 17.08
C LYS A 395 40.15 9.49 16.21
N LYS A 396 39.45 10.63 16.12
CA LYS A 396 39.93 11.80 15.38
C LYS A 396 41.21 12.35 15.99
N ILE A 397 42.14 12.77 15.14
CA ILE A 397 43.38 13.43 15.56
C ILE A 397 43.09 14.93 15.63
N SER A 398 42.90 15.47 16.83
CA SER A 398 42.85 16.91 17.06
C SER A 398 44.25 17.44 17.38
N PHE A 399 44.74 18.39 16.60
CA PHE A 399 45.92 19.18 16.97
C PHE A 399 45.47 20.33 17.88
N GLU A 400 45.83 20.28 19.16
CA GLU A 400 45.89 21.46 20.04
C GLU A 400 47.32 21.99 20.12
#